data_AF-A0A168FTT9-F1
#
_entry.id   AF-A0A168FTT9-F1
#
_cell.length_a   1.000
_cell.length_b   1.000
_cell.length_c   1.000
_cell.angle_alpha   90.00
_cell.angle_beta   90.00
_cell.angle_gamma   90.00
#
_symmetry.space_group_name_H-M   'P 1'
#
loop_
_entity.id
_entity.type
_entity.pdbx_description
1 polymer ?
#
loop_
_entity_poly.entity_id
_entity_poly.type
_entity_poly.pdbx_seq_one_letter_code
_entity_poly.pdbx_strand_id
1 'polypeptide(L)'
;MAKGRKYEPLENGGEGGGDEGYAASMRLQAAEKLERRAKRFMYVAVGLLVLSLFALMGAAVVRRPSMLECDQMVSPWSSLWPAVEHTEGDLVNYFNHTSIYRGPPSLERETAWNSLWYHHAMPVSKEGIYALNRTDPDLYYEVIGSDPEEPTYGAIAEVFHQLHCLNLIRQHSWPLEQFSKDWGELYPDFLWDNPVLGRMHVDHCFEALRLSLMCYSDITPVLNEHFDDPDFDRKADFNTHHKCRNFDRIVEYVEGLGYDIPPPAALVNEEEEKQQHGHGTRRFVTPVKPRGER
;
A
#
# COMPACT_ATOMS: atom_id res chain seq x y z
N MET A 1 1.79 89.89 3.06
CA MET A 1 0.39 90.25 2.71
C MET A 1 -0.27 89.06 2.02
N ALA A 2 -1.21 88.41 2.69
CA ALA A 2 -2.24 87.57 2.06
C ALA A 2 -3.43 87.53 3.02
N LYS A 3 -4.51 88.26 2.68
CA LYS A 3 -5.75 88.32 3.46
C LYS A 3 -6.53 87.00 3.28
N GLY A 4 -7.01 86.45 4.39
CA GLY A 4 -7.82 85.23 4.41
C GLY A 4 -9.17 85.38 3.72
N ARG A 5 -9.68 84.27 3.17
CA ARG A 5 -11.09 84.13 2.79
C ARG A 5 -11.78 83.28 3.87
N LYS A 6 -12.59 83.94 4.70
CA LYS A 6 -13.60 83.30 5.54
C LYS A 6 -14.72 82.83 4.63
N TYR A 7 -15.16 81.59 4.80
CA TYR A 7 -16.33 81.04 4.14
C TYR A 7 -17.57 81.48 4.92
N GLU A 8 -18.49 82.20 4.29
CA GLU A 8 -19.81 82.51 4.86
C GLU A 8 -20.84 81.52 4.28
N PRO A 9 -21.66 80.86 5.11
CA PRO A 9 -22.79 80.10 4.63
C PRO A 9 -23.88 81.05 4.13
N LEU A 10 -24.39 80.79 2.93
CA LEU A 10 -25.58 81.46 2.39
C LEU A 10 -26.81 81.06 3.23
N GLU A 11 -27.37 82.01 3.98
CA GLU A 11 -28.70 81.87 4.58
C GLU A 11 -29.74 81.84 3.47
N ASN A 12 -30.34 80.67 3.26
CA ASN A 12 -31.46 80.52 2.34
C ASN A 12 -32.74 80.82 3.11
N GLY A 13 -33.23 82.05 2.98
CA GLY A 13 -34.56 82.45 3.43
C GLY A 13 -35.64 81.86 2.53
N GLY A 14 -36.45 80.97 3.08
CA GLY A 14 -37.59 80.36 2.40
C GLY A 14 -38.50 79.65 3.40
N GLU A 15 -39.48 80.37 3.92
CA GLU A 15 -40.61 79.82 4.69
C GLU A 15 -41.42 78.86 3.79
N GLY A 16 -41.31 77.56 4.07
CA GLY A 16 -42.07 76.51 3.36
C GLY A 16 -41.62 75.05 3.52
N GLY A 17 -40.68 74.74 4.43
CA GLY A 17 -39.95 73.44 4.43
C GLY A 17 -40.09 72.53 5.66
N GLY A 18 -41.08 72.73 6.53
CA GLY A 18 -41.20 71.99 7.79
C GLY A 18 -41.36 70.47 7.63
N ASP A 19 -42.18 70.05 6.66
CA ASP A 19 -42.45 68.63 6.39
C ASP A 19 -41.31 67.94 5.61
N GLU A 20 -40.66 68.66 4.69
CA GLU A 20 -39.53 68.12 3.92
C GLU A 20 -38.26 67.96 4.77
N GLY A 21 -37.97 68.90 5.67
CA GLY A 21 -36.82 68.82 6.59
C GLY A 21 -36.99 67.70 7.62
N TYR A 22 -38.21 67.50 8.12
CA TYR A 22 -38.53 66.40 9.04
C TYR A 22 -38.42 65.04 8.33
N ALA A 23 -38.97 64.90 7.12
CA ALA A 23 -38.82 63.70 6.30
C ALA A 23 -37.36 63.39 5.94
N ALA A 24 -36.55 64.41 5.66
CA ALA A 24 -35.11 64.26 5.42
C ALA A 24 -34.37 63.74 6.66
N SER A 25 -34.66 64.27 7.85
CA SER A 25 -34.06 63.79 9.11
C SER A 25 -34.44 62.33 9.44
N MET A 26 -35.70 61.95 9.17
CA MET A 26 -36.19 60.58 9.34
C MET A 26 -35.47 59.60 8.40
N ARG A 27 -35.25 59.99 7.13
CA ARG A 27 -34.48 59.20 6.15
C ARG A 27 -33.02 59.04 6.57
N LEU A 28 -32.40 60.09 7.12
CA LEU A 28 -31.02 60.05 7.61
C LEU A 28 -30.87 59.09 8.81
N GLN A 29 -31.79 59.17 9.77
CA GLN A 29 -31.82 58.23 10.91
C GLN A 29 -32.07 56.78 10.48
N ALA A 30 -32.93 56.56 9.47
CA ALA A 30 -33.17 55.24 8.90
C ALA A 30 -31.92 54.68 8.20
N ALA A 31 -31.20 55.52 7.44
CA ALA A 31 -29.94 55.17 6.78
C ALA A 31 -28.85 54.80 7.80
N GLU A 32 -28.68 55.57 8.87
CA GLU A 32 -27.70 55.24 9.93
C GLU A 32 -28.08 53.96 10.70
N LYS A 33 -29.38 53.69 10.91
CA LYS A 33 -29.84 52.43 11.51
C LYS A 33 -29.54 51.26 10.59
N LEU A 34 -29.74 51.42 9.28
CA LEU A 34 -29.41 50.41 8.27
C LEU A 34 -27.91 50.14 8.21
N GLU A 35 -27.08 51.19 8.22
CA GLU A 35 -25.61 51.09 8.23
C GLU A 35 -25.10 50.39 9.50
N ARG A 36 -25.63 50.75 10.68
CA ARG A 36 -25.30 50.04 11.93
C ARG A 36 -25.68 48.57 11.90
N ARG A 37 -26.85 48.23 11.33
CA ARG A 37 -27.26 46.83 11.13
C ARG A 37 -26.31 46.13 10.15
N ALA A 38 -26.00 46.74 9.01
CA ALA A 38 -25.09 46.19 8.01
C ALA A 38 -23.68 45.94 8.58
N LYS A 39 -23.11 46.88 9.34
CA LYS A 39 -21.83 46.71 10.04
C LYS A 39 -21.88 45.57 11.06
N ARG A 40 -22.96 45.46 11.86
CA ARG A 40 -23.15 44.33 12.80
C ARG A 40 -23.22 42.99 12.07
N PHE A 41 -23.98 42.90 10.99
CA PHE A 41 -24.04 41.70 10.15
C PHE A 41 -22.67 41.35 9.56
N MET A 42 -21.94 42.35 9.05
CA MET A 42 -20.59 42.17 8.52
C MET A 42 -19.63 41.63 9.60
N TYR A 43 -19.61 42.22 10.81
CA TYR A 43 -18.74 41.74 11.90
C TYR A 43 -19.10 40.33 12.35
N VAL A 44 -20.40 39.99 12.43
CA VAL A 44 -20.84 38.62 12.75
C VAL A 44 -20.40 37.65 11.65
N ALA A 45 -20.56 38.00 10.38
CA ALA A 45 -20.16 37.16 9.26
C ALA A 45 -18.63 36.92 9.23
N VAL A 46 -17.83 37.97 9.44
CA VAL A 46 -16.38 37.86 9.55
C VAL A 46 -15.98 37.02 10.77
N GLY A 47 -16.63 37.23 11.92
CA GLY A 47 -16.38 36.44 13.13
C GLY A 47 -16.68 34.95 12.92
N LEU A 48 -17.81 34.62 12.28
CA LEU A 48 -18.18 33.24 11.94
C LEU A 48 -17.22 32.61 10.94
N LEU A 49 -16.76 33.37 9.94
CA LEU A 49 -15.76 32.90 8.96
C LEU A 49 -14.42 32.61 9.64
N VAL A 50 -13.97 33.49 10.54
CA VAL A 50 -12.74 33.26 11.30
C VAL A 50 -12.87 32.03 12.20
N LEU A 51 -13.99 31.88 12.91
CA LEU A 51 -14.29 30.69 13.72
C LEU A 51 -14.32 29.40 12.89
N SER A 52 -14.93 29.41 11.71
CA SER A 52 -14.97 28.23 10.84
C SER A 52 -13.59 27.88 10.29
N LEU A 53 -12.78 28.88 9.94
CA LEU A 53 -11.39 28.67 9.52
C LEU A 53 -10.54 28.07 10.65
N PHE A 54 -10.69 28.57 11.89
CA PHE A 54 -10.01 27.97 13.05
C PHE A 54 -10.49 26.55 13.34
N ALA A 55 -11.79 26.26 13.20
CA ALA A 55 -12.33 24.92 13.37
C ALA A 55 -11.80 23.95 12.31
N LEU A 56 -11.76 24.36 11.03
CA LEU A 56 -11.21 23.55 9.94
C LEU A 56 -9.71 23.31 10.10
N MET A 57 -8.95 24.33 10.49
CA MET A 57 -7.52 24.20 10.77
C MET A 57 -7.28 23.28 11.98
N GLY A 58 -8.08 23.42 13.05
CA GLY A 58 -8.04 22.52 14.19
C GLY A 58 -8.34 21.07 13.80
N ALA A 59 -9.38 20.84 12.98
CA ALA A 59 -9.72 19.51 12.49
C ALA A 59 -8.61 18.91 11.61
N ALA A 60 -8.00 19.71 10.74
CA ALA A 60 -6.90 19.27 9.88
C ALA A 60 -5.63 18.92 10.69
N VAL A 61 -5.33 19.67 11.74
CA VAL A 61 -4.15 19.42 12.61
C VAL A 61 -4.36 18.24 13.55
N VAL A 62 -5.60 18.01 14.01
CA VAL A 62 -5.90 16.91 14.95
C VAL A 62 -6.18 15.59 14.23
N ARG A 63 -6.61 15.62 12.96
CA ARG A 63 -6.86 14.39 12.19
C ARG A 63 -5.56 13.62 12.01
N ARG A 64 -5.56 12.38 12.50
CA ARG A 64 -4.51 11.40 12.21
C ARG A 64 -4.96 10.52 11.05
N PRO A 65 -4.14 10.35 10.00
CA PRO A 65 -4.45 9.38 8.95
C PRO A 65 -4.50 7.98 9.55
N SER A 66 -5.34 7.12 8.97
CA SER A 66 -5.30 5.68 9.23
C SER A 66 -4.01 5.07 8.66
N MET A 67 -3.64 3.88 9.13
CA MET A 67 -2.49 3.15 8.60
C MET A 67 -2.60 2.89 7.10
N LEU A 68 -3.81 2.56 6.61
CA LEU A 68 -4.07 2.36 5.19
C LEU A 68 -3.82 3.62 4.37
N GLU A 69 -4.25 4.79 4.88
CA GLU A 69 -3.99 6.08 4.21
C GLU A 69 -2.48 6.38 4.14
N CYS A 70 -1.74 6.12 5.23
CA CYS A 70 -0.27 6.24 5.20
C CYS A 70 0.36 5.30 4.17
N ASP A 71 -0.07 4.04 4.14
CA ASP A 71 0.44 3.03 3.22
C ASP A 71 0.22 3.42 1.76
N GLN A 72 -0.96 3.93 1.43
CA GLN A 72 -1.30 4.42 0.10
C GLN A 72 -0.47 5.65 -0.32
N MET A 73 0.02 6.44 0.64
CA MET A 73 0.89 7.59 0.36
C MET A 73 2.35 7.19 0.11
N VAL A 74 2.83 6.10 0.69
CA VAL A 74 4.24 5.68 0.63
C VAL A 74 4.49 4.48 -0.28
N SER A 75 3.45 3.93 -0.89
CA SER A 75 3.54 2.75 -1.75
C SER A 75 2.99 3.03 -3.15
N PRO A 76 3.48 2.32 -4.19
CA PRO A 76 2.84 2.32 -5.50
C PRO A 76 1.40 1.81 -5.43
N TRP A 77 0.61 2.14 -6.45
CA TRP A 77 -0.75 1.61 -6.59
C TRP A 77 -0.77 0.07 -6.52
N SER A 78 -1.80 -0.50 -5.89
CA SER A 78 -2.02 -1.95 -5.82
C SER A 78 -3.52 -2.24 -5.76
N SER A 79 -3.97 -3.30 -6.41
CA SER A 79 -5.35 -3.80 -6.23
C SER A 79 -5.55 -4.53 -4.90
N LEU A 80 -4.49 -4.78 -4.13
CA LEU A 80 -4.56 -5.45 -2.83
C LEU A 80 -4.88 -4.52 -1.66
N TRP A 81 -5.14 -3.23 -1.88
CA TRP A 81 -5.52 -2.30 -0.80
C TRP A 81 -6.62 -2.81 0.13
N PRO A 82 -7.68 -3.50 -0.35
CA PRO A 82 -8.73 -4.03 0.54
C PRO A 82 -8.24 -5.11 1.52
N ALA A 83 -7.08 -5.74 1.26
CA ALA A 83 -6.50 -6.79 2.10
C ALA A 83 -5.46 -6.27 3.10
N VAL A 84 -5.11 -4.99 3.03
CA VAL A 84 -4.02 -4.42 3.85
C VAL A 84 -4.49 -4.23 5.28
N GLU A 85 -4.08 -5.17 6.12
CA GLU A 85 -4.18 -5.13 7.58
C GLU A 85 -2.77 -5.16 8.17
N HIS A 86 -2.63 -4.81 9.46
CA HIS A 86 -1.34 -4.76 10.13
C HIS A 86 -1.32 -5.65 11.37
N THR A 87 -0.18 -6.30 11.61
CA THR A 87 0.16 -6.98 12.86
C THR A 87 1.43 -6.36 13.45
N GLU A 88 1.60 -6.49 14.76
CA GLU A 88 2.74 -5.91 15.47
C GLU A 88 3.20 -6.89 16.56
N GLY A 89 4.52 -7.09 16.66
CA GLY A 89 5.10 -8.08 17.57
C GLY A 89 6.56 -8.36 17.26
N ASP A 90 7.18 -9.16 18.13
CA ASP A 90 8.58 -9.55 18.00
C ASP A 90 8.72 -10.72 17.02
N LEU A 91 9.68 -10.62 16.11
CA LEU A 91 10.01 -11.73 15.23
C LEU A 91 10.66 -12.86 16.04
N VAL A 92 10.17 -14.10 15.97
CA VAL A 92 10.83 -15.22 16.65
C VAL A 92 11.97 -15.75 15.78
N ASN A 93 13.17 -15.19 15.97
CA ASN A 93 14.32 -15.39 15.08
C ASN A 93 15.65 -15.67 15.80
N TYR A 94 15.62 -16.42 16.91
CA TYR A 94 16.87 -16.85 17.54
C TYR A 94 17.74 -17.68 16.57
N PHE A 95 19.06 -17.58 16.72
CA PHE A 95 20.03 -18.27 15.86
C PHE A 95 19.82 -19.79 15.80
N ASN A 96 19.48 -20.41 16.94
CA ASN A 96 19.19 -21.84 17.06
C ASN A 96 17.69 -22.20 17.04
N HIS A 97 16.81 -21.23 16.74
CA HIS A 97 15.37 -21.49 16.65
C HIS A 97 15.07 -22.46 15.50
N THR A 98 14.26 -23.48 15.78
CA THR A 98 13.78 -24.44 14.79
C THR A 98 12.48 -23.96 14.14
N SER A 99 12.34 -24.16 12.84
CA SER A 99 11.11 -23.87 12.11
C SER A 99 10.97 -24.88 10.98
N ILE A 100 9.73 -25.12 10.52
CA ILE A 100 9.48 -25.94 9.33
C ILE A 100 10.27 -25.42 8.12
N TYR A 101 10.53 -24.11 8.05
CA TYR A 101 11.27 -23.46 6.98
C TYR A 101 12.80 -23.59 7.08
N ARG A 102 13.34 -24.16 8.17
CA ARG A 102 14.80 -24.28 8.42
C ARG A 102 15.30 -25.73 8.31
N GLY A 103 16.51 -25.91 7.79
CA GLY A 103 17.21 -27.20 7.74
C GLY A 103 17.33 -27.80 6.33
N PRO A 104 17.87 -29.04 6.24
CA PRO A 104 18.10 -29.74 4.96
C PRO A 104 16.78 -30.05 4.27
N PRO A 105 16.73 -30.23 2.94
CA PRO A 105 15.50 -30.49 2.21
C PRO A 105 14.70 -31.69 2.76
N SER A 106 13.38 -31.57 2.75
CA SER A 106 12.45 -32.68 3.02
C SER A 106 11.12 -32.39 2.34
N LEU A 107 10.35 -33.42 1.98
CA LEU A 107 9.05 -33.24 1.32
C LEU A 107 8.14 -32.27 2.07
N GLU A 108 8.06 -32.38 3.40
CA GLU A 108 7.23 -31.51 4.25
C GLU A 108 7.68 -30.05 4.17
N ARG A 109 8.99 -29.80 4.14
CA ARG A 109 9.56 -28.45 4.07
C ARG A 109 9.45 -27.83 2.69
N GLU A 110 9.72 -28.61 1.64
CA GLU A 110 9.55 -28.13 0.27
C GLU A 110 8.08 -27.78 0.00
N THR A 111 7.16 -28.59 0.55
CA THR A 111 5.72 -28.28 0.55
C THR A 111 5.42 -26.97 1.29
N ALA A 112 5.93 -26.81 2.52
CA ALA A 112 5.69 -25.60 3.31
C ALA A 112 6.22 -24.34 2.62
N TRP A 113 7.42 -24.41 2.02
CA TRP A 113 7.98 -23.31 1.23
C TRP A 113 7.15 -23.01 -0.01
N ASN A 114 6.68 -24.03 -0.74
CA ASN A 114 5.82 -23.83 -1.91
C ASN A 114 4.54 -23.08 -1.54
N SER A 115 3.91 -23.42 -0.42
CA SER A 115 2.70 -22.76 0.07
C SER A 115 2.90 -21.30 0.52
N LEU A 116 4.14 -20.78 0.62
CA LEU A 116 4.40 -19.36 0.94
C LEU A 116 4.34 -18.43 -0.26
N TRP A 117 4.54 -18.94 -1.46
CA TRP A 117 4.69 -18.10 -2.66
C TRP A 117 3.81 -18.55 -3.82
N TYR A 118 3.40 -19.81 -3.86
CA TYR A 118 2.61 -20.35 -4.96
C TYR A 118 1.12 -20.07 -4.74
N HIS A 119 0.70 -18.85 -5.10
CA HIS A 119 -0.65 -18.34 -4.96
C HIS A 119 -1.24 -17.88 -6.30
N HIS A 120 -2.55 -17.64 -6.31
CA HIS A 120 -3.26 -17.06 -7.44
C HIS A 120 -2.72 -15.68 -7.86
N ALA A 121 -3.10 -15.25 -9.05
CA ALA A 121 -2.81 -13.90 -9.53
C ALA A 121 -3.75 -12.86 -8.90
N MET A 122 -3.26 -11.63 -8.81
CA MET A 122 -4.05 -10.45 -8.50
C MET A 122 -4.44 -9.74 -9.82
N PRO A 123 -5.70 -9.30 -9.98
CA PRO A 123 -6.13 -8.59 -11.16
C PRO A 123 -5.66 -7.14 -11.11
N VAL A 124 -5.34 -6.57 -12.26
CA VAL A 124 -4.95 -5.17 -12.43
C VAL A 124 -5.81 -4.58 -13.54
N SER A 125 -6.55 -3.51 -13.25
CA SER A 125 -7.31 -2.81 -14.29
C SER A 125 -6.42 -1.95 -15.17
N LYS A 126 -6.94 -1.45 -16.31
CA LYS A 126 -6.23 -0.47 -17.15
C LYS A 126 -5.80 0.76 -16.35
N GLU A 127 -6.67 1.28 -15.48
CA GLU A 127 -6.36 2.41 -14.60
C GLU A 127 -5.23 2.08 -13.63
N GLY A 128 -5.18 0.83 -13.15
CA GLY A 128 -4.08 0.32 -12.33
C GLY A 128 -2.75 0.33 -13.06
N ILE A 129 -2.73 -0.13 -14.33
CA ILE A 129 -1.54 -0.05 -15.20
C ILE A 129 -1.06 1.41 -15.34
N TYR A 130 -1.97 2.34 -15.61
CA TYR A 130 -1.63 3.77 -15.69
C TYR A 130 -1.13 4.33 -14.36
N ALA A 131 -1.74 3.94 -13.24
CA ALA A 131 -1.30 4.35 -11.90
C ALA A 131 0.09 3.83 -11.52
N LEU A 132 0.54 2.74 -12.16
CA LEU A 132 1.91 2.21 -12.08
C LEU A 132 2.88 2.89 -13.06
N ASN A 133 2.48 4.00 -13.67
CA ASN A 133 3.26 4.75 -14.67
C ASN A 133 3.67 3.85 -15.85
N ARG A 134 2.71 3.12 -16.39
CA ARG A 134 2.82 2.32 -17.62
C ARG A 134 1.77 2.82 -18.62
N THR A 135 2.13 2.87 -19.89
CA THR A 135 1.31 3.54 -20.92
C THR A 135 0.63 2.58 -21.90
N ASP A 136 1.07 1.32 -21.93
CA ASP A 136 0.60 0.33 -22.91
C ASP A 136 0.11 -0.92 -22.17
N PRO A 137 -1.20 -1.01 -21.88
CA PRO A 137 -1.80 -2.18 -21.26
C PRO A 137 -1.71 -3.45 -22.12
N ASP A 138 -1.61 -3.32 -23.45
CA ASP A 138 -1.63 -4.45 -24.39
C ASP A 138 -0.34 -5.30 -24.32
N LEU A 139 0.68 -4.83 -23.58
CA LEU A 139 1.90 -5.59 -23.29
C LEU A 139 1.73 -6.64 -22.18
N TYR A 140 0.63 -6.61 -21.43
CA TYR A 140 0.42 -7.48 -20.27
C TYR A 140 -0.62 -8.56 -20.57
N TYR A 141 -0.46 -9.71 -19.91
CA TYR A 141 -1.40 -10.83 -20.06
C TYR A 141 -2.71 -10.55 -19.32
N GLU A 142 -3.82 -10.72 -20.02
CA GLU A 142 -5.14 -10.75 -19.40
C GLU A 142 -5.31 -12.00 -18.53
N VAL A 143 -6.05 -11.85 -17.43
CA VAL A 143 -6.45 -13.01 -16.62
C VAL A 143 -7.40 -13.91 -17.41
N ILE A 144 -7.41 -15.20 -17.11
CA ILE A 144 -8.34 -16.13 -17.74
C ILE A 144 -9.78 -15.73 -17.38
N GLY A 145 -10.62 -15.49 -18.39
CA GLY A 145 -12.01 -15.10 -18.20
C GLY A 145 -12.23 -13.61 -17.93
N SER A 146 -11.27 -12.75 -18.31
CA SER A 146 -11.45 -11.28 -18.34
C SER A 146 -12.67 -10.87 -19.16
N ASP A 147 -13.32 -9.77 -18.75
CA ASP A 147 -14.37 -9.14 -19.54
C ASP A 147 -13.74 -8.47 -20.77
N PRO A 148 -14.14 -8.78 -22.01
CA PRO A 148 -13.62 -8.14 -23.21
C PRO A 148 -13.82 -6.62 -23.26
N GLU A 149 -14.87 -6.10 -22.63
CA GLU A 149 -15.15 -4.65 -22.60
C GLU A 149 -14.34 -3.94 -21.51
N GLU A 150 -14.05 -4.64 -20.41
CA GLU A 150 -13.27 -4.14 -19.26
C GLU A 150 -12.16 -5.14 -18.88
N PRO A 151 -11.11 -5.30 -19.71
CA PRO A 151 -10.14 -6.35 -19.50
C PRO A 151 -9.27 -6.03 -18.28
N THR A 152 -8.89 -7.11 -17.59
CA THR A 152 -8.03 -7.07 -16.40
C THR A 152 -6.81 -7.94 -16.63
N TYR A 153 -5.67 -7.45 -16.14
CA TYR A 153 -4.36 -8.03 -16.36
C TYR A 153 -3.90 -8.78 -15.11
N GLY A 154 -3.31 -9.95 -15.30
CA GLY A 154 -2.82 -10.74 -14.18
C GLY A 154 -1.45 -10.26 -13.72
N ALA A 155 -1.30 -10.07 -12.42
CA ALA A 155 -0.03 -9.83 -11.77
C ALA A 155 0.14 -10.77 -10.57
N ILE A 156 1.37 -10.90 -10.07
CA ILE A 156 1.66 -11.62 -8.83
C ILE A 156 2.03 -10.58 -7.78
N ALA A 157 1.56 -10.76 -6.54
CA ALA A 157 1.99 -9.90 -5.45
C ALA A 157 3.50 -10.02 -5.25
N GLU A 158 4.21 -8.90 -5.18
CA GLU A 158 5.68 -8.87 -5.15
C GLU A 158 6.27 -9.69 -3.97
N VAL A 159 5.57 -9.78 -2.83
CA VAL A 159 5.99 -10.63 -1.70
C VAL A 159 6.07 -12.12 -2.07
N PHE A 160 5.17 -12.61 -2.93
CA PHE A 160 5.21 -13.98 -3.41
C PHE A 160 6.41 -14.20 -4.34
N HIS A 161 6.71 -13.24 -5.23
CA HIS A 161 7.90 -13.31 -6.08
C HIS A 161 9.21 -13.29 -5.26
N GLN A 162 9.28 -12.46 -4.22
CA GLN A 162 10.42 -12.41 -3.29
C GLN A 162 10.60 -13.73 -2.54
N LEU A 163 9.51 -14.32 -2.03
CA LEU A 163 9.55 -15.62 -1.34
C LEU A 163 9.92 -16.76 -2.29
N HIS A 164 9.48 -16.72 -3.54
CA HIS A 164 9.91 -17.63 -4.60
C HIS A 164 11.43 -17.53 -4.83
N CYS A 165 11.95 -16.30 -5.00
CA CYS A 165 13.38 -16.05 -5.16
C CYS A 165 14.20 -16.57 -3.97
N LEU A 166 13.73 -16.32 -2.75
CA LEU A 166 14.38 -16.80 -1.53
C LEU A 166 14.39 -18.34 -1.48
N ASN A 167 13.28 -18.98 -1.85
CA ASN A 167 13.20 -20.43 -1.91
C ASN A 167 14.15 -21.03 -2.96
N LEU A 168 14.23 -20.44 -4.16
CA LEU A 168 15.17 -20.88 -5.20
C LEU A 168 16.62 -20.79 -4.75
N ILE A 169 17.03 -19.67 -4.12
CA ILE A 169 18.38 -19.52 -3.56
C ILE A 169 18.64 -20.57 -2.48
N ARG A 170 17.68 -20.77 -1.57
CA ARG A 170 17.78 -21.80 -0.54
C ARG A 170 17.97 -23.18 -1.16
N GLN A 171 17.15 -23.53 -2.15
CA GLN A 171 17.23 -24.82 -2.85
C GLN A 171 18.60 -25.01 -3.50
N HIS A 172 19.09 -23.99 -4.21
CA HIS A 172 20.41 -24.00 -4.85
C HIS A 172 21.58 -24.05 -3.85
N SER A 173 21.37 -23.63 -2.60
CA SER A 173 22.41 -23.67 -1.55
C SER A 173 22.63 -25.05 -0.94
N TRP A 174 21.70 -25.99 -1.12
CA TRP A 174 21.83 -27.37 -0.65
C TRP A 174 22.41 -28.27 -1.76
N PRO A 175 23.18 -29.32 -1.40
CA PRO A 175 23.62 -30.32 -2.37
C PRO A 175 22.42 -30.92 -3.08
N LEU A 176 22.48 -30.92 -4.40
CA LEU A 176 21.35 -31.25 -5.24
C LEU A 176 20.85 -32.69 -4.95
N GLU A 177 21.75 -33.61 -4.62
CA GLU A 177 21.43 -35.01 -4.29
C GLU A 177 20.51 -35.18 -3.06
N GLN A 178 20.29 -34.12 -2.27
CA GLN A 178 19.35 -34.14 -1.16
C GLN A 178 17.89 -33.92 -1.60
N PHE A 179 17.65 -33.53 -2.85
CA PHE A 179 16.31 -33.38 -3.40
C PHE A 179 15.88 -34.64 -4.14
N SER A 180 14.72 -35.19 -3.75
CA SER A 180 14.16 -36.35 -4.46
C SER A 180 13.44 -35.92 -5.73
N LYS A 181 13.67 -36.65 -6.83
CA LYS A 181 12.92 -36.47 -8.08
C LYS A 181 11.43 -36.78 -7.93
N ASP A 182 11.06 -37.61 -6.95
CA ASP A 182 9.66 -37.95 -6.69
C ASP A 182 8.86 -36.79 -6.07
N TRP A 183 9.51 -35.67 -5.74
CA TRP A 183 8.84 -34.47 -5.22
C TRP A 183 8.23 -33.59 -6.31
N GLY A 184 8.43 -33.93 -7.59
CA GLY A 184 7.84 -33.23 -8.73
C GLY A 184 8.22 -31.74 -8.77
N GLU A 185 7.25 -30.88 -9.05
CA GLU A 185 7.44 -29.43 -9.25
C GLU A 185 7.89 -28.66 -8.01
N LEU A 186 7.95 -29.29 -6.83
CA LEU A 186 8.45 -28.65 -5.61
C LEU A 186 9.93 -28.25 -5.72
N TYR A 187 10.68 -28.94 -6.57
CA TYR A 187 12.04 -28.58 -6.93
C TYR A 187 12.12 -28.36 -8.45
N PRO A 188 12.47 -27.16 -8.94
CA PRO A 188 12.44 -26.88 -10.37
C PRO A 188 13.51 -27.65 -11.15
N ASP A 189 13.08 -28.47 -12.11
CA ASP A 189 13.95 -29.31 -12.94
C ASP A 189 15.04 -28.52 -13.67
N PHE A 190 14.75 -27.27 -14.06
CA PHE A 190 15.71 -26.41 -14.76
C PHE A 190 16.98 -26.12 -13.94
N LEU A 191 16.92 -26.21 -12.61
CA LEU A 191 18.11 -26.07 -11.76
C LEU A 191 19.09 -27.23 -11.94
N TRP A 192 18.63 -28.38 -12.43
CA TRP A 192 19.46 -29.54 -12.77
C TRP A 192 19.73 -29.65 -14.27
N ASP A 193 18.66 -29.62 -15.07
CA ASP A 193 18.70 -30.02 -16.47
C ASP A 193 19.35 -28.94 -17.37
N ASN A 194 19.42 -27.70 -16.86
CA ASN A 194 20.05 -26.60 -17.55
C ASN A 194 20.87 -25.74 -16.56
N PRO A 195 22.13 -26.10 -16.28
CA PRO A 195 22.93 -25.41 -15.26
C PRO A 195 23.15 -23.92 -15.57
N VAL A 196 23.15 -23.53 -16.85
CA VAL A 196 23.29 -22.12 -17.24
C VAL A 196 22.02 -21.34 -16.92
N LEU A 197 20.85 -21.86 -17.32
CA LEU A 197 19.57 -21.22 -17.00
C LEU A 197 19.31 -21.21 -15.49
N GLY A 198 19.60 -22.31 -14.81
CA GLY A 198 19.52 -22.42 -13.35
C GLY A 198 20.35 -21.36 -12.65
N ARG A 199 21.63 -21.20 -13.03
CA ARG A 199 22.50 -20.16 -12.47
C ARG A 199 21.99 -18.75 -12.76
N MET A 200 21.59 -18.47 -14.00
CA MET A 200 21.05 -17.16 -14.40
C MET A 200 19.81 -16.79 -13.58
N HIS A 201 18.90 -17.74 -13.35
CA HIS A 201 17.71 -17.51 -12.55
C HIS A 201 18.09 -17.22 -11.09
N VAL A 202 19.02 -17.99 -10.51
CA VAL A 202 19.50 -17.73 -9.14
C VAL A 202 20.21 -16.38 -9.03
N ASP A 203 20.98 -15.95 -10.05
CA ASP A 203 21.57 -14.61 -10.10
C ASP A 203 20.50 -13.51 -10.15
N HIS A 204 19.44 -13.70 -10.93
CA HIS A 204 18.28 -12.83 -10.94
C HIS A 204 17.61 -12.75 -9.55
N CYS A 205 17.42 -13.89 -8.88
CA CYS A 205 16.86 -13.93 -7.53
C CYS A 205 17.71 -13.15 -6.52
N PHE A 206 19.04 -13.28 -6.58
CA PHE A 206 19.93 -12.51 -5.70
C PHE A 206 19.77 -11.01 -5.93
N GLU A 207 19.73 -10.57 -7.18
CA GLU A 207 19.59 -9.15 -7.52
C GLU A 207 18.20 -8.61 -7.18
N ALA A 208 17.14 -9.36 -7.43
CA ALA A 208 15.77 -8.99 -7.10
C ALA A 208 15.60 -8.79 -5.58
N LEU A 209 16.10 -9.74 -4.77
CA LEU A 209 16.07 -9.61 -3.31
C LEU A 209 16.95 -8.47 -2.81
N ARG A 210 18.15 -8.26 -3.38
CA ARG A 210 19.02 -7.14 -3.01
C ARG A 210 18.33 -5.80 -3.26
N LEU A 211 17.72 -5.63 -4.43
CA LEU A 211 16.98 -4.42 -4.80
C LEU A 211 15.76 -4.21 -3.89
N SER A 212 15.02 -5.27 -3.57
CA SER A 212 13.89 -5.22 -2.66
C SER A 212 14.29 -4.80 -1.24
N LEU A 213 15.31 -5.44 -0.66
CA LEU A 213 15.82 -5.10 0.67
C LEU A 213 16.31 -3.65 0.75
N MET A 214 16.97 -3.15 -0.31
CA MET A 214 17.38 -1.75 -0.39
C MET A 214 16.20 -0.79 -0.61
N CYS A 215 15.16 -1.22 -1.30
CA CYS A 215 13.95 -0.42 -1.49
C CYS A 215 13.21 -0.23 -0.16
N TYR A 216 13.02 -1.30 0.61
CA TYR A 216 12.38 -1.24 1.93
C TYR A 216 13.27 -0.55 2.97
N SER A 217 14.59 -0.75 2.93
CA SER A 217 15.57 -0.11 3.82
C SER A 217 15.12 -0.14 5.29
N ASP A 218 14.93 -1.32 5.85
CA ASP A 218 14.43 -1.48 7.21
C ASP A 218 15.37 -0.80 8.23
N ILE A 219 14.82 0.19 8.95
CA ILE A 219 15.54 0.99 9.94
C ILE A 219 15.33 0.51 11.38
N THR A 220 14.65 -0.63 11.57
CA THR A 220 14.42 -1.21 12.90
C THR A 220 15.77 -1.59 13.54
N PRO A 221 16.09 -1.05 14.72
CA PRO A 221 17.41 -1.25 15.31
C PRO A 221 17.57 -2.68 15.82
N VAL A 222 18.63 -3.36 15.36
CA VAL A 222 19.10 -4.62 15.95
C VAL A 222 19.97 -4.27 17.16
N LEU A 223 19.49 -4.63 18.35
CA LEU A 223 20.21 -4.38 19.61
C LEU A 223 21.22 -5.49 19.91
N ASN A 224 22.09 -5.24 20.88
CA ASN A 224 22.97 -6.27 21.43
C ASN A 224 22.63 -6.46 22.91
N GLU A 225 22.24 -7.67 23.29
CA GLU A 225 22.10 -8.09 24.67
C GLU A 225 23.48 -8.25 25.29
N HIS A 226 23.62 -7.86 26.56
CA HIS A 226 24.84 -8.04 27.34
C HIS A 226 24.74 -9.29 28.22
N PHE A 227 25.84 -10.02 28.34
CA PHE A 227 25.95 -11.20 29.18
C PHE A 227 27.15 -11.09 30.11
N ASP A 228 27.02 -11.65 31.31
CA ASP A 228 28.11 -11.79 32.29
C ASP A 228 29.02 -12.99 31.92
N ASP A 229 29.49 -13.03 30.68
CA ASP A 229 30.44 -14.02 30.16
C ASP A 229 31.67 -13.28 29.59
N PRO A 230 32.88 -13.52 30.12
CA PRO A 230 34.09 -12.83 29.68
C PRO A 230 34.55 -13.19 28.26
N ASP A 231 34.14 -14.34 27.72
CA ASP A 231 34.47 -14.77 26.36
C ASP A 231 33.37 -14.40 25.35
N PHE A 232 32.13 -14.20 25.82
CA PHE A 232 30.97 -13.80 25.02
C PHE A 232 30.11 -12.73 25.72
N ASP A 233 30.64 -11.52 25.82
CA ASP A 233 30.01 -10.41 26.56
C ASP A 233 28.76 -9.80 25.89
N ARG A 234 28.45 -10.20 24.65
CA ARG A 234 27.29 -9.70 23.90
C ARG A 234 26.78 -10.65 22.82
N LYS A 235 25.49 -10.51 22.49
CA LYS A 235 24.83 -11.20 21.38
C LYS A 235 23.83 -10.26 20.70
N ALA A 236 23.77 -10.29 19.37
CA ALA A 236 22.73 -9.57 18.64
C ALA A 236 21.34 -10.14 18.99
N ASP A 237 20.41 -9.25 19.32
CA ASP A 237 19.00 -9.56 19.48
C ASP A 237 18.31 -9.54 18.11
N PHE A 238 18.00 -10.72 17.60
CA PHE A 238 17.29 -10.88 16.35
C PHE A 238 15.77 -10.90 16.51
N ASN A 239 15.24 -10.83 17.74
CA ASN A 239 13.80 -10.75 18.00
C ASN A 239 13.32 -9.31 18.06
N THR A 240 13.68 -8.57 17.03
CA THR A 240 13.30 -7.18 16.84
C THR A 240 11.80 -7.02 16.66
N HIS A 241 11.23 -6.03 17.36
CA HIS A 241 9.83 -5.65 17.27
C HIS A 241 9.51 -5.02 15.92
N HIS A 242 8.53 -5.56 15.20
CA HIS A 242 8.13 -5.07 13.89
C HIS A 242 6.63 -4.83 13.83
N LYS A 243 6.25 -3.85 13.01
CA LYS A 243 4.88 -3.68 12.53
C LYS A 243 4.84 -4.02 11.05
N CYS A 244 4.11 -5.08 10.72
CA CYS A 244 4.10 -5.68 9.39
C CYS A 244 2.70 -5.59 8.78
N ARG A 245 2.63 -5.55 7.45
CA ARG A 245 1.38 -5.93 6.76
C ARG A 245 1.10 -7.40 7.04
N ASN A 246 -0.15 -7.75 7.31
CA ASN A 246 -0.54 -9.10 7.63
C ASN A 246 -0.47 -9.98 6.37
N PHE A 247 0.53 -10.85 6.32
CA PHE A 247 0.77 -11.75 5.19
C PHE A 247 -0.40 -12.71 4.94
N ASP A 248 -0.94 -13.32 6.00
CA ASP A 248 -2.03 -14.29 5.88
C ASP A 248 -3.30 -13.65 5.31
N ARG A 249 -3.60 -12.40 5.70
CA ARG A 249 -4.75 -11.66 5.16
C ARG A 249 -4.60 -11.34 3.67
N ILE A 250 -3.37 -11.06 3.23
CA ILE A 250 -3.06 -10.87 1.80
C ILE A 250 -3.26 -12.19 1.05
N VAL A 251 -2.74 -13.30 1.58
CA VAL A 251 -2.92 -14.65 1.00
C VAL A 251 -4.39 -14.99 0.89
N GLU A 252 -5.14 -14.90 2.00
CA GLU A 252 -6.58 -15.21 2.02
C GLU A 252 -7.38 -14.37 1.01
N TYR A 253 -7.03 -13.10 0.86
CA TYR A 253 -7.69 -12.23 -0.12
C TYR A 253 -7.40 -12.66 -1.56
N VAL A 254 -6.13 -12.89 -1.91
CA VAL A 254 -5.73 -13.31 -3.26
C VAL A 254 -6.34 -14.67 -3.61
N GLU A 255 -6.31 -15.62 -2.67
CA GLU A 255 -6.95 -16.92 -2.85
C GLU A 255 -8.47 -16.80 -3.05
N GLY A 256 -9.12 -15.88 -2.34
CA GLY A 256 -10.54 -15.59 -2.49
C GLY A 256 -10.92 -14.96 -3.84
N LEU A 257 -9.98 -14.30 -4.53
CA LEU A 257 -10.20 -13.76 -5.88
C LEU A 257 -10.13 -14.85 -6.95
N GLY A 258 -9.19 -15.79 -6.83
CA GLY A 258 -9.11 -16.97 -7.69
C GLY A 258 -8.72 -16.70 -9.15
N TYR A 259 -8.01 -15.60 -9.45
CA TYR A 259 -7.56 -15.32 -10.81
C TYR A 259 -6.32 -16.12 -11.18
N ASP A 260 -6.30 -16.59 -12.41
CA ASP A 260 -5.20 -17.33 -12.99
C ASP A 260 -4.67 -16.63 -14.25
N ILE A 261 -3.36 -16.73 -14.48
CA ILE A 261 -2.70 -16.29 -15.71
C ILE A 261 -2.53 -17.50 -16.62
N PRO A 262 -2.69 -17.35 -17.95
CA PRO A 262 -2.36 -18.41 -18.90
C PRO A 262 -0.90 -18.86 -18.75
N PRO A 263 -0.60 -20.17 -18.87
CA PRO A 263 0.77 -20.65 -18.83
C PRO A 263 1.60 -20.08 -20.00
N PRO A 264 2.93 -19.97 -19.86
CA PRO A 264 3.82 -19.63 -20.97
C PRO A 264 3.59 -20.56 -22.16
N ALA A 265 3.52 -20.01 -23.37
CA ALA A 265 3.27 -20.79 -24.60
C ALA A 265 4.28 -21.93 -24.83
N ALA A 266 5.51 -21.80 -24.31
CA ALA A 266 6.53 -22.84 -24.36
C ALA A 266 6.19 -24.09 -23.53
N LEU A 267 5.21 -24.02 -22.63
CA LEU A 267 4.75 -25.09 -21.75
C LEU A 267 3.39 -25.67 -22.16
N VAL A 268 2.75 -25.15 -23.21
CA VAL A 268 1.43 -25.60 -23.67
C VAL A 268 1.62 -26.62 -24.79
N ASN A 269 1.21 -27.87 -24.55
CA ASN A 269 1.04 -28.86 -25.62
C ASN A 269 -0.37 -28.74 -26.23
N GLU A 270 -0.55 -29.01 -27.53
CA GLU A 270 -1.83 -28.90 -28.27
C GLU A 270 -3.00 -29.71 -27.63
N GLU A 271 -2.70 -30.69 -26.78
CA GLU A 271 -3.71 -31.50 -26.07
C GLU A 271 -4.21 -30.86 -24.76
N GLU A 272 -3.43 -29.98 -24.11
CA GLU A 272 -3.77 -29.34 -22.82
C GLU A 272 -4.71 -28.14 -22.99
N GLU A 273 -4.69 -27.49 -24.15
CA GLU A 273 -5.58 -26.38 -24.52
C GLU A 273 -7.06 -26.77 -24.40
N LYS A 274 -7.39 -28.06 -24.59
CA LYS A 274 -8.77 -28.58 -24.50
C LYS A 274 -9.22 -28.88 -23.07
N GLN A 275 -8.31 -29.00 -22.10
CA GLN A 275 -8.63 -29.30 -20.70
C GLN A 275 -8.70 -28.04 -19.82
N GLN A 276 -8.18 -26.91 -20.29
CA GLN A 276 -8.01 -25.68 -19.51
C GLN A 276 -9.31 -24.88 -19.25
N HIS A 277 -10.44 -25.30 -19.82
CA HIS A 277 -11.77 -24.76 -19.51
C HIS A 277 -12.50 -25.48 -18.35
N GLY A 278 -11.84 -26.44 -17.70
CA GLY A 278 -12.33 -27.04 -16.45
C GLY A 278 -11.32 -26.81 -15.33
N HIS A 279 -11.80 -26.47 -14.13
CA HIS A 279 -11.04 -26.39 -12.87
C HIS A 279 -10.36 -27.74 -12.53
N GLY A 280 -9.33 -28.13 -13.29
CA GLY A 280 -8.64 -29.40 -13.21
C GLY A 280 -7.20 -29.22 -12.73
N THR A 281 -7.00 -29.44 -11.43
CA THR A 281 -5.74 -29.92 -10.85
C THR A 281 -4.48 -29.05 -10.98
N ARG A 282 -4.56 -27.74 -10.75
CA ARG A 282 -3.50 -27.08 -9.96
C ARG A 282 -3.79 -27.41 -8.50
N ARG A 283 -3.16 -28.46 -7.96
CA ARG A 283 -3.25 -28.75 -6.53
C ARG A 283 -2.52 -27.63 -5.80
N PHE A 284 -3.26 -26.62 -5.38
CA PHE A 284 -2.92 -25.86 -4.20
C PHE A 284 -2.60 -26.89 -3.13
N VAL A 285 -1.31 -27.07 -2.83
CA VAL A 285 -0.95 -27.85 -1.66
C VAL A 285 -1.42 -26.99 -0.52
N THR A 286 -2.57 -27.38 0.03
CA THR A 286 -3.29 -26.67 1.07
C THR A 286 -2.27 -26.19 2.09
N PRO A 287 -2.24 -24.89 2.43
CA PRO A 287 -1.32 -24.39 3.44
C PRO A 287 -1.41 -25.30 4.66
N VAL A 288 -0.27 -25.83 5.10
CA VAL A 288 -0.21 -26.53 6.38
C VAL A 288 -0.57 -25.47 7.41
N LYS A 289 -1.82 -25.51 7.92
CA LYS A 289 -2.23 -24.63 9.02
C LYS A 289 -1.16 -24.74 10.10
N PRO A 290 -0.64 -23.61 10.62
CA PRO A 290 0.23 -23.66 11.79
C PRO A 290 -0.50 -24.48 12.84
N ARG A 291 0.16 -25.52 13.38
CA ARG A 291 -0.40 -26.21 14.55
C ARG A 291 -0.60 -25.13 15.61
N GLY A 292 -1.85 -24.90 15.98
CA GLY A 292 -2.20 -23.99 17.07
C GLY A 292 -1.30 -24.28 18.26
N GLU A 293 -0.73 -23.20 18.80
CA GLU A 293 -0.02 -23.20 20.06
C GLU A 293 -0.92 -23.86 21.12
N ARG A 294 -0.35 -24.77 21.91
CA ARG A 294 -1.03 -25.35 23.08
C ARG A 294 -0.99 -24.36 24.23
#